data_AF-A0A2E0T3Y7-F1
#
_entry.id   AF-A0A2E0T3Y7-F1
#
_cell.length_a   1.000
_cell.length_b   1.000
_cell.length_c   1.000
_cell.angle_alpha   90.00
_cell.angle_beta   90.00
_cell.angle_gamma   90.00
#
_symmetry.space_group_name_H-M   'P 1'
#
loop_
_entity.id
_entity.type
_entity.pdbx_description
1 polymer ?
#
loop_
_entity_poly.entity_id
_entity_poly.type
_entity_poly.pdbx_seq_one_letter_code
_entity_poly.pdbx_strand_id
1 'polypeptide(L)' 'TLRDYVDSDGARGGNQHELACYGRGGEPCLRCGEELRTRVIDARTTTWCPVCQAR' A
#
# COMPACT_ATOMS: atom_id res chain seq x y z
N THR A 1 -8.13 10.05 -4.84
CA THR A 1 -6.91 9.22 -4.64
C THR A 1 -6.06 9.87 -3.57
N LEU A 2 -5.43 9.11 -2.66
CA LEU A 2 -4.42 9.61 -1.71
C LEU A 2 -3.09 9.99 -2.41
N ARG A 3 -3.10 10.15 -3.75
CA ARG A 3 -1.91 10.46 -4.55
C ARG A 3 -1.63 11.96 -4.59
N ASP A 4 -2.64 12.76 -4.30
CA ASP A 4 -2.62 14.22 -4.51
C ASP A 4 -3.00 14.98 -3.23
N TYR A 5 -2.85 14.34 -2.06
CA TYR A 5 -3.06 15.03 -0.79
C TYR A 5 -2.01 16.13 -0.60
N VAL A 6 -2.50 17.32 -0.30
CA VAL A 6 -1.73 18.49 0.11
C VAL A 6 -2.36 19.11 1.35
N ASP A 7 -1.56 19.78 2.18
CA ASP A 7 -2.08 20.58 3.29
C ASP A 7 -2.68 21.92 2.81
N SER A 8 -3.13 22.76 3.75
CA SER A 8 -3.72 24.07 3.46
C SER A 8 -2.77 25.03 2.74
N ASP A 9 -1.46 24.80 2.86
CA ASP A 9 -0.40 25.61 2.26
C ASP A 9 0.08 25.01 0.92
N GLY A 10 -0.50 23.89 0.50
CA GLY A 10 -0.19 23.20 -0.75
C GLY A 10 1.02 22.25 -0.66
N ALA A 11 1.56 22.00 0.54
CA ALA A 11 2.67 21.09 0.71
C ALA A 11 2.20 19.63 0.62
N ARG A 12 2.97 18.80 -0.09
CA ARG A 12 2.66 17.35 -0.22
C ARG A 12 2.90 16.63 1.10
N GLY A 13 2.02 15.69 1.42
CA GLY A 13 2.30 14.72 2.49
C GLY A 13 3.58 13.92 2.21
N GLY A 14 4.17 13.33 3.25
CA GLY A 14 5.37 12.48 3.11
C GLY A 14 5.10 10.97 3.15
N ASN A 15 3.94 10.56 3.68
CA ASN A 15 3.66 9.16 4.02
C ASN A 15 3.62 8.22 2.80
N GLN A 16 3.43 8.74 1.58
CA GLN A 16 3.47 7.93 0.36
C GLN A 16 4.80 7.18 0.16
N HIS A 17 5.90 7.66 0.75
CA HIS A 17 7.21 7.00 0.69
C HIS A 17 7.37 5.86 1.69
N GLU A 18 6.51 5.79 2.72
CA GLU A 18 6.58 4.80 3.81
C GLU A 18 5.57 3.66 3.61
N LEU A 19 4.90 3.59 2.47
CA LEU A 19 3.85 2.61 2.21
C LEU A 19 4.44 1.21 1.95
N ALA A 20 4.35 0.33 2.94
CA ALA A 20 4.86 -1.04 2.82
C ALA A 20 4.06 -1.96 1.87
N CYS A 21 2.75 -1.72 1.68
CA CYS A 21 1.88 -2.58 0.87
C CYS A 21 1.01 -1.82 -0.14
N TYR A 22 0.46 -0.66 0.21
CA TYR A 22 -0.53 0.03 -0.61
C TYR A 22 0.03 0.42 -1.98
N GLY A 23 -0.67 0.05 -3.06
CA GLY A 23 -0.27 0.34 -4.43
C GLY A 23 0.84 -0.55 -4.99
N ARG A 24 1.34 -1.51 -4.21
CA ARG A 24 2.48 -2.38 -4.55
C ARG A 24 2.07 -3.82 -4.87
N GLY A 25 0.85 -4.03 -5.36
CA GLY A 25 0.37 -5.36 -5.73
C GLY A 25 1.24 -6.01 -6.81
N GLY A 26 1.68 -7.24 -6.59
CA GLY A 26 2.62 -7.94 -7.47
C GLY A 26 4.10 -7.59 -7.24
N GLU A 27 4.41 -6.68 -6.32
CA GLU A 27 5.80 -6.42 -5.93
C GLU A 27 6.23 -7.28 -4.73
N PRO A 28 7.56 -7.48 -4.51
CA PRO A 28 8.07 -8.14 -3.32
C PRO A 28 7.71 -7.41 -2.02
N CYS A 29 7.36 -8.16 -0.99
CA CYS A 29 7.19 -7.65 0.37
C CYS A 29 8.51 -7.10 0.93
N LEU A 30 8.51 -5.88 1.46
CA LEU A 30 9.71 -5.26 2.04
C LEU A 30 10.26 -5.98 3.28
N ARG A 31 9.46 -6.87 3.88
CA ARG A 31 9.86 -7.62 5.09
C ARG A 31 10.35 -9.02 4.79
N CYS A 32 9.70 -9.77 3.91
CA CYS A 32 10.02 -11.19 3.67
C CYS A 32 10.29 -11.56 2.22
N GLY A 33 10.17 -10.64 1.27
CA GLY A 33 10.41 -10.87 -0.15
C GLY A 33 9.27 -11.58 -0.91
N GLU A 34 8.29 -12.18 -0.22
CA GLU A 34 7.12 -12.81 -0.86
C GLU A 34 6.30 -11.79 -1.67
N GLU A 35 5.73 -12.22 -2.80
CA GLU A 35 4.90 -11.36 -3.65
C GLU A 35 3.65 -10.86 -2.90
N LEU A 36 3.41 -9.55 -2.96
CA LEU A 36 2.23 -8.91 -2.38
C LEU A 36 0.98 -9.25 -3.19
N ARG A 37 -0.04 -9.79 -2.52
CA ARG A 37 -1.33 -10.14 -3.13
C ARG A 37 -2.28 -8.97 -3.09
N THR A 38 -3.15 -8.90 -4.09
CA THR A 38 -4.21 -7.89 -4.16
C THR A 38 -5.58 -8.55 -4.36
N ARG A 39 -6.61 -8.02 -3.70
CA ARG A 39 -8.00 -8.45 -3.84
C ARG A 39 -8.93 -7.24 -3.69
N VAL A 40 -10.04 -7.25 -4.40
CA VAL A 40 -11.15 -6.32 -4.14
C VAL A 40 -12.04 -6.89 -3.04
N ILE A 41 -12.21 -6.13 -1.96
CA ILE A 41 -13.12 -6.43 -0.85
C ILE A 41 -14.08 -5.24 -0.77
N ASP A 42 -15.37 -5.50 -0.93
CA ASP A 42 -16.42 -4.48 -0.88
C ASP A 42 -16.10 -3.22 -1.72
N ALA A 43 -15.80 -3.45 -3.00
CA ALA A 43 -15.39 -2.43 -3.98
C ALA A 43 -14.11 -1.63 -3.62
N ARG A 44 -13.30 -2.11 -2.67
CA ARG A 44 -11.99 -1.52 -2.31
C ARG A 44 -10.84 -2.48 -2.58
N THR A 45 -9.85 -2.01 -3.31
CA THR A 45 -8.60 -2.74 -3.51
C THR A 45 -7.83 -2.83 -2.19
N THR A 46 -7.53 -4.05 -1.77
CA THR A 46 -6.72 -4.38 -0.60
C THR A 46 -5.47 -5.11 -1.06
N THR A 47 -4.30 -4.66 -0.60
CA THR A 47 -3.00 -5.30 -0.88
C THR A 47 -2.36 -5.71 0.44
N TRP A 48 -1.88 -6.95 0.52
CA TRP A 48 -1.27 -7.51 1.75
C TRP A 48 -0.20 -8.55 1.43
N CYS A 49 0.67 -8.84 2.40
CA CYS A 49 1.61 -9.95 2.31
C CYS A 49 0.99 -11.24 2.87
N PRO A 50 0.86 -12.32 2.07
CA PRO A 50 0.24 -13.57 2.52
C PRO A 50 1.06 -14.31 3.59
N VAL A 51 2.36 -14.01 3.69
CA VAL A 51 3.28 -14.62 4.67
C VAL A 51 3.33 -13.79 5.96
N CYS A 52 3.59 -12.48 5.86
CA CYS A 52 3.71 -11.63 7.05
C CYS A 52 2.38 -11.31 7.73
N GLN A 53 1.28 -11.34 6.98
CA GLN A 53 -0.09 -11.16 7.48
C GLN A 53 -0.87 -12.46 7.27
N ALA A 54 -0.21 -13.59 7.53
CA ALA A 54 -0.89 -14.87 7.69
C ALA A 54 -1.85 -14.74 8.88
N ARG A 55 -3.10 -15.15 8.67
CA ARG A 55 -4.13 -15.12 9.71
C ARG A 55 -3.86 -16.19 10.75
#